data_AF-A0A0E9X3M1-F1
#
_entry.id   AF-A0A0E9X3M1-F1
#
_cell.length_a   1.000
_cell.length_b   1.000
_cell.length_c   1.000
_cell.angle_alpha   90.00
_cell.angle_beta   90.00
_cell.angle_gamma   90.00
#
_symmetry.space_group_name_H-M   'P 1'
#
loop_
_entity.id
_entity.type
_entity.pdbx_description
1 polymer ?
#
loop_
_entity_poly.entity_id
_entity_poly.type
_entity_poly.pdbx_seq_one_letter_code
_entity_poly.pdbx_strand_id
1 'polypeptide(L)'
;MEERFQQLQQGFMEKYYLEFDDSEENKLSYMTIFHEYIELLEKDIEQQLIERIPGFSMNSFIRSLQQHKDEVSGDIFDMLLTFTDFLAFKEMFLDYKAEREGRGLDLSAGLVVKSLNSAPSPPFTTCTASQIQ
;
A
#
# COMPACT_ATOMS: atom_id res chain seq x y z
N MET A 1 3.73 -8.47 -3.30
CA MET A 1 3.85 -8.62 -1.84
C MET A 1 3.97 -10.10 -1.54
N GLU A 2 4.74 -10.48 -0.53
CA GLU A 2 4.93 -11.88 -0.15
C GLU A 2 3.60 -12.47 0.36
N GLU A 3 3.15 -13.59 -0.23
CA GLU A 3 1.82 -14.19 0.05
C GLU A 3 1.61 -14.50 1.53
N ARG A 4 2.68 -14.87 2.23
CA ARG A 4 2.68 -15.14 3.67
C ARG A 4 2.28 -13.91 4.49
N PHE A 5 2.85 -12.74 4.17
CA PHE A 5 2.56 -11.50 4.88
C PHE A 5 1.10 -11.08 4.65
N GLN A 6 0.60 -11.22 3.42
CA GLN A 6 -0.79 -10.93 3.09
C GLN A 6 -1.79 -11.82 3.85
N GLN A 7 -1.51 -13.12 3.94
CA GLN A 7 -2.36 -14.05 4.70
C GLN A 7 -2.36 -13.73 6.20
N LEU A 8 -1.20 -13.39 6.74
CA LEU A 8 -1.04 -13.03 8.14
C LEU A 8 -1.72 -11.70 8.46
N GLN A 9 -1.60 -10.69 7.59
CA GLN A 9 -2.32 -9.43 7.69
C GLN A 9 -3.83 -9.66 7.61
N GLN A 10 -4.31 -10.42 6.63
CA GLN A 10 -5.73 -10.74 6.49
C GLN A 10 -6.29 -11.48 7.72
N GLY A 11 -5.56 -12.47 8.23
CA GLY A 11 -5.96 -13.20 9.45
C GLY A 11 -6.03 -12.28 10.68
N PHE A 12 -5.10 -11.32 10.78
CA PHE A 12 -5.11 -10.31 11.83
C PHE A 12 -6.31 -9.37 11.69
N MET A 13 -6.62 -8.93 10.48
CA MET A 13 -7.77 -8.05 10.19
C MET A 13 -9.09 -8.76 10.49
N GLU A 14 -9.26 -10.00 10.04
CA GLU A 14 -10.46 -10.80 10.32
C GLU A 14 -10.72 -10.98 11.82
N LYS A 15 -9.67 -11.07 12.62
CA LYS A 15 -9.76 -11.19 14.09
C LYS A 15 -10.31 -9.92 14.75
N TYR A 16 -9.99 -8.75 14.23
CA TYR A 16 -10.19 -7.47 14.92
C TYR A 16 -11.10 -6.45 14.22
N TYR A 17 -11.53 -6.67 12.98
CA TYR A 17 -12.27 -5.66 12.21
C TYR A 17 -13.57 -5.20 12.87
N LEU A 18 -14.22 -6.04 13.70
CA LEU A 18 -15.43 -5.68 14.43
C LEU A 18 -15.19 -4.65 15.55
N GLU A 19 -13.96 -4.58 16.08
CA GLU A 19 -13.59 -3.60 17.11
C GLU A 19 -13.55 -2.18 16.54
N PHE A 20 -13.19 -2.03 15.27
CA PHE A 20 -13.03 -0.74 14.61
C PHE A 20 -14.37 -0.13 14.17
N ASP A 21 -14.52 1.17 14.40
CA ASP A 21 -15.64 1.97 13.92
C ASP A 21 -15.16 3.33 13.41
N ASP A 22 -16.01 3.93 12.58
CA ASP A 22 -15.77 5.18 11.86
C ASP A 22 -16.00 6.43 12.75
N SER A 23 -15.88 6.28 14.07
CA SER A 23 -15.93 7.41 15.00
C SER A 23 -14.58 8.15 14.99
N GLU A 24 -14.62 9.47 15.16
CA GLU A 24 -13.41 10.26 15.43
C GLU A 24 -12.76 9.87 16.76
N GLU A 25 -13.55 9.40 17.74
CA GLU A 25 -13.05 8.94 19.04
C GLU A 25 -12.42 7.54 18.95
N ASN A 26 -11.19 7.39 19.44
CA ASN A 26 -10.50 6.11 19.44
C ASN A 26 -10.80 5.29 20.70
N LYS A 27 -11.13 4.00 20.54
CA LYS A 27 -11.25 3.07 21.66
C LYS A 27 -9.87 2.79 22.27
N LEU A 28 -9.84 2.58 23.58
CA LEU A 28 -8.62 2.10 24.28
C LEU A 28 -8.09 0.79 23.68
N SER A 29 -8.96 -0.08 23.17
CA SER A 29 -8.57 -1.33 22.51
C SER A 29 -7.75 -1.11 21.23
N TYR A 30 -7.89 0.03 20.55
CA TYR A 30 -7.17 0.29 19.29
C TYR A 30 -5.66 0.33 19.49
N MET A 31 -5.20 0.92 20.59
CA MET A 31 -3.76 0.96 20.88
C MET A 31 -3.24 -0.44 21.20
N THR A 32 -3.98 -1.24 21.96
CA THR A 32 -3.60 -2.64 22.23
C THR A 32 -3.48 -3.45 20.95
N ILE A 33 -4.45 -3.33 20.05
CA ILE A 33 -4.45 -4.04 18.76
C ILE A 33 -3.32 -3.51 17.86
N PHE A 34 -3.09 -2.19 17.85
CA PHE A 34 -2.01 -1.58 17.10
C PHE A 34 -0.63 -2.08 17.55
N HIS A 35 -0.38 -2.15 18.87
CA HIS A 35 0.87 -2.73 19.39
C HIS A 35 1.04 -4.21 19.00
N GLU A 36 -0.04 -5.00 19.05
CA GLU A 36 0.00 -6.40 18.58
C GLU A 36 0.34 -6.49 17.08
N TYR A 37 -0.17 -5.57 16.27
CA TYR A 37 0.16 -5.48 14.84
C TYR A 37 1.63 -5.12 14.60
N ILE A 38 2.18 -4.16 15.36
CA ILE A 38 3.60 -3.79 15.26
C ILE A 38 4.49 -4.97 15.65
N GLU A 39 4.21 -5.65 16.76
CA GLU A 39 4.98 -6.83 17.17
C GLU A 39 4.94 -7.95 16.12
N LEU A 40 3.79 -8.14 15.49
CA LEU A 40 3.59 -9.12 14.43
C LEU A 40 4.43 -8.77 13.19
N LEU A 41 4.41 -7.50 12.77
CA LEU A 41 5.21 -6.98 11.66
C LEU A 41 6.71 -7.12 11.93
N GLU A 42 7.17 -6.67 13.11
CA GLU A 42 8.58 -6.74 13.51
C GLU A 42 9.09 -8.18 13.50
N LYS A 43 8.30 -9.13 14.05
CA LYS A 43 8.65 -10.56 14.03
C LYS A 43 8.72 -11.13 12.63
N ASP A 44 7.78 -10.81 11.74
CA ASP A 44 7.80 -11.34 10.38
C ASP A 44 9.02 -10.82 9.61
N ILE A 45 9.34 -9.52 9.74
CA ILE A 45 10.54 -8.92 9.14
C ILE A 45 11.81 -9.59 9.68
N GLU A 46 11.94 -9.72 11.01
CA GLU A 46 13.10 -10.36 11.62
C GLU A 46 13.26 -11.81 11.14
N GLN A 47 12.17 -12.57 11.12
CA GLN A 47 12.18 -13.96 10.68
C GLN A 47 12.60 -14.08 9.22
N GLN A 48 12.08 -13.23 8.33
CA GLN A 48 12.43 -13.21 6.91
C GLN A 48 13.93 -12.91 6.69
N LEU A 49 14.51 -12.01 7.50
CA LEU A 49 15.94 -11.69 7.43
C LEU A 49 16.80 -12.86 7.93
N ILE A 50 16.40 -13.52 9.01
CA ILE A 50 17.09 -14.71 9.55
C ILE A 50 17.04 -15.88 8.57
N GLU A 51 15.88 -16.13 7.95
CA GLU A 51 15.71 -17.23 6.99
C GLU A 51 16.52 -17.03 5.70
N ARG A 52 16.71 -15.77 5.27
CA ARG A 52 17.44 -15.47 4.02
C ARG A 52 18.93 -15.24 4.21
N ILE A 53 19.38 -14.82 5.40
CA ILE A 53 20.79 -14.48 5.67
C ILE A 53 21.33 -15.38 6.79
N PRO A 54 22.13 -16.41 6.46
CA PRO A 54 22.74 -17.28 7.47
C PRO A 54 23.60 -16.49 8.46
N GLY A 55 23.36 -16.71 9.75
CA GLY A 55 24.08 -15.99 10.81
C GLY A 55 23.66 -14.53 10.98
N PHE A 56 22.49 -14.13 10.44
CA PHE A 56 21.94 -12.80 10.64
C PHE A 56 21.78 -12.48 12.13
N SER A 57 22.07 -11.23 12.49
CA SER A 57 21.84 -10.69 13.81
C SER A 57 21.20 -9.32 13.66
N MET A 58 19.97 -9.17 14.15
CA MET A 58 19.24 -7.90 14.11
C MET A 58 20.01 -6.78 14.80
N ASN A 59 20.69 -7.07 15.91
CA ASN A 59 21.52 -6.11 16.63
C ASN A 59 22.70 -5.59 15.79
N SER A 60 23.38 -6.49 15.07
CA SER A 60 24.47 -6.11 14.17
C SER A 60 23.96 -5.31 12.97
N PHE A 61 22.80 -5.70 12.44
CA PHE A 61 22.15 -5.01 11.33
C PHE A 61 21.77 -3.57 11.67
N ILE A 62 21.12 -3.33 12.82
CA ILE A 62 20.75 -1.99 13.28
C ILE A 62 22.01 -1.10 13.46
N ARG A 63 23.10 -1.64 14.02
CA ARG A 63 24.36 -0.89 14.15
C ARG A 63 24.94 -0.54 12.79
N SER A 64 24.93 -1.48 11.85
CA SER A 64 25.39 -1.25 10.47
C SER A 64 24.54 -0.18 9.78
N LEU A 65 23.22 -0.24 9.91
CA LEU A 65 22.28 0.76 9.39
C LEU A 65 22.57 2.15 9.91
N GLN A 66 22.88 2.29 11.21
CA GLN A 66 23.20 3.58 11.81
C GLN A 66 24.53 4.15 11.29
N GLN A 67 25.52 3.30 11.02
CA GLN A 67 26.83 3.71 10.51
C GLN A 67 26.80 4.09 9.03
N HIS A 68 25.93 3.45 8.25
CA HIS A 68 25.79 3.64 6.81
C HIS A 68 24.47 4.32 6.43
N LYS A 69 23.94 5.18 7.30
CA LYS A 69 22.62 5.81 7.13
C LYS A 69 22.50 6.59 5.80
N ASP A 70 23.60 7.17 5.34
CA ASP A 70 23.65 7.97 4.10
C ASP A 70 23.68 7.10 2.82
N GLU A 71 23.96 5.79 2.95
CA GLU A 71 23.99 4.84 1.83
C GLU A 71 22.64 4.15 1.61
N VAL A 72 21.76 4.18 2.61
CA VAL A 72 20.46 3.53 2.56
C VAL A 72 19.41 4.51 2.04
N SER A 73 18.65 4.06 1.05
CA SER A 73 17.61 4.86 0.44
C SER A 73 16.52 5.21 1.45
N GLY A 74 16.26 6.51 1.63
CA GLY A 74 15.31 7.02 2.64
C GLY A 74 13.87 6.57 2.42
N ASP A 75 13.50 6.32 1.17
CA ASP A 75 12.18 5.79 0.77
C ASP A 75 11.83 4.43 1.39
N ILE A 76 12.83 3.59 1.66
CA ILE A 76 12.63 2.30 2.35
C ILE A 76 12.23 2.55 3.80
N PHE A 77 12.86 3.52 4.47
CA PHE A 77 12.50 3.87 5.85
C PHE A 77 11.15 4.58 5.91
N ASP A 78 10.86 5.45 4.95
CA ASP A 78 9.56 6.11 4.85
C ASP A 78 8.45 5.06 4.66
N MET A 79 8.69 4.06 3.80
CA MET A 79 7.80 2.90 3.66
C MET A 79 7.63 2.14 4.97
N LEU A 80 8.71 1.82 5.68
CA LEU A 80 8.62 1.13 6.98
C LEU A 80 7.85 1.95 8.02
N LEU A 81 8.06 3.27 8.01
CA LEU A 81 7.38 4.21 8.90
C LEU A 81 5.87 4.24 8.64
N THR A 82 5.43 4.07 7.39
CA THR A 82 4.00 4.02 7.07
C THR A 82 3.27 2.86 7.75
N PHE A 83 3.93 1.73 8.02
CA PHE A 83 3.32 0.63 8.76
C PHE A 83 3.14 0.94 10.26
N THR A 84 3.88 1.93 10.77
CA THR A 84 3.80 2.41 12.16
C THR A 84 2.91 3.65 12.30
N ASP A 85 2.21 4.06 11.24
CA ASP A 85 1.24 5.13 11.29
C ASP A 85 -0.11 4.58 11.78
N PHE A 86 -0.54 5.03 12.96
CA PHE A 86 -1.81 4.64 13.55
C PHE A 86 -3.03 5.05 12.71
N LEU A 87 -2.98 6.21 12.06
CA LEU A 87 -4.10 6.69 11.25
C LEU A 87 -4.27 5.83 10.01
N ALA A 88 -3.16 5.56 9.30
CA ALA A 88 -3.17 4.64 8.16
C ALA A 88 -3.62 3.23 8.57
N PHE A 89 -3.19 2.76 9.74
CA PHE A 89 -3.61 1.49 10.31
C PHE A 89 -5.10 1.43 10.60
N LYS A 90 -5.68 2.49 11.18
CA LYS A 90 -7.12 2.58 11.45
C LYS A 90 -7.93 2.57 10.15
N GLU A 91 -7.54 3.41 9.19
CA GLU A 91 -8.19 3.47 7.86
C GLU A 91 -8.19 2.09 7.18
N MET A 92 -7.06 1.39 7.22
CA MET A 92 -6.94 0.03 6.68
C MET A 92 -7.98 -0.93 7.27
N PHE A 93 -8.26 -0.84 8.58
CA PHE A 93 -9.30 -1.64 9.24
C PHE A 93 -10.72 -1.23 8.85
N LEU A 94 -10.97 0.08 8.68
CA LEU A 94 -12.27 0.59 8.23
C LEU A 94 -12.57 0.17 6.79
N ASP A 95 -11.57 0.25 5.90
CA ASP A 95 -11.66 -0.24 4.52
C ASP A 95 -11.97 -1.73 4.48
N TYR A 96 -11.25 -2.54 5.26
CA TYR A 96 -11.49 -3.98 5.35
C TYR A 96 -12.90 -4.28 5.86
N LYS A 97 -13.35 -3.58 6.90
CA LYS A 97 -14.72 -3.72 7.43
C LYS A 97 -15.77 -3.35 6.38
N ALA A 98 -15.57 -2.24 5.67
CA ALA A 98 -16.47 -1.82 4.59
C ALA A 98 -16.55 -2.89 3.49
N GLU A 99 -15.43 -3.48 3.09
CA GLU A 99 -15.39 -4.57 2.12
C GLU A 99 -16.12 -5.82 2.64
N ARG A 100 -15.91 -6.23 3.90
CA ARG A 100 -16.61 -7.36 4.52
C ARG A 100 -18.12 -7.15 4.62
N GLU A 101 -18.55 -5.92 4.89
CA GLU A 101 -19.97 -5.56 4.97
C GLU A 101 -20.62 -5.26 3.60
N GLY A 102 -19.88 -5.41 2.50
CA GLY A 102 -20.37 -5.14 1.15
C GLY A 102 -20.60 -3.64 0.86
N ARG A 103 -19.99 -2.76 1.65
CA ARG A 103 -19.96 -1.30 1.45
C ARG A 103 -18.68 -0.83 0.72
N GLY A 104 -17.75 -1.74 0.46
CA GLY A 104 -16.56 -1.47 -0.33
C GLY A 104 -16.93 -0.96 -1.73
N LEU A 105 -16.09 -0.08 -2.28
CA LEU A 105 -16.29 0.47 -3.62
C LEU A 105 -16.28 -0.66 -4.65
N ASP A 106 -17.45 -0.95 -5.25
CA ASP A 106 -17.54 -1.83 -6.41
C ASP A 106 -16.95 -1.13 -7.64
N LEU A 107 -15.63 -1.26 -7.81
CA LEU A 107 -14.92 -0.70 -8.96
C LEU A 107 -15.23 -1.44 -10.27
N SER A 108 -16.00 -2.55 -10.23
CA SER A 108 -16.36 -3.30 -11.44
C SER A 108 -17.21 -2.47 -12.42
N ALA A 109 -17.95 -1.48 -11.93
CA ALA A 109 -18.79 -0.61 -12.75
C ALA A 109 -18.12 0.72 -13.17
N GLY A 110 -16.98 1.10 -12.58
CA GLY A 110 -16.41 2.45 -12.69
C GLY A 110 -15.27 2.64 -13.70
N LEU A 111 -14.46 1.61 -13.96
CA LEU A 111 -13.33 1.69 -14.90
C LEU A 111 -13.72 1.13 -16.28
N VAL A 112 -14.36 1.96 -17.12
CA VAL A 112 -14.48 1.64 -18.55
C VAL A 112 -13.26 2.18 -19.30
N VAL A 113 -12.39 1.28 -19.76
CA VAL A 113 -11.31 1.62 -20.69
C VAL A 113 -11.94 1.91 -22.07
N LYS A 114 -12.16 3.19 -22.39
CA LYS A 114 -12.48 3.60 -23.76
C LYS A 114 -11.19 3.77 -24.55
N SER A 115 -10.99 2.95 -25.59
CA SER A 115 -9.95 3.20 -26.59
C SER A 115 -10.21 4.54 -27.27
N LEU A 116 -9.18 5.39 -27.30
CA LEU A 116 -9.16 6.58 -28.12
C LEU A 116 -8.87 6.15 -29.56
N ASN A 117 -9.90 5.85 -30.34
CA ASN A 117 -9.75 5.68 -31.78
C ASN A 117 -9.22 6.99 -32.36
N SER A 118 -8.04 6.96 -32.98
CA SER A 118 -7.50 8.12 -33.71
C SER A 118 -8.50 8.52 -34.79
N ALA A 119 -9.04 9.73 -34.72
CA ALA A 119 -9.86 10.27 -35.78
C ALA A 119 -9.09 10.25 -37.11
N PRO A 120 -9.70 9.88 -38.24
CA PRO A 120 -9.07 10.06 -39.54
C PRO A 120 -8.91 11.56 -39.78
N SER A 121 -7.67 11.97 -40.08
CA SER A 121 -7.37 13.33 -40.51
C SER A 121 -8.16 13.66 -41.79
N PRO A 122 -8.78 14.86 -41.90
CA PRO A 122 -9.42 15.25 -43.14
C PRO A 122 -8.35 15.45 -44.24
N PRO A 123 -8.66 15.12 -45.51
CA PRO A 123 -7.72 15.29 -46.59
C PRO A 123 -7.44 16.78 -46.82
N PHE A 124 -6.15 17.15 -46.79
CA PHE A 124 -5.67 18.45 -47.25
C PHE A 124 -6.13 18.68 -48.69
N THR A 125 -7.03 19.65 -48.89
CA THR A 125 -7.37 20.10 -50.24
C THR A 125 -6.41 21.22 -50.62
N THR A 126 -5.40 20.89 -51.43
CA THR A 126 -4.50 21.87 -52.05
C THR A 126 -5.30 22.70 -53.06
N CYS A 127 -5.55 23.97 -52.74
CA CYS A 127 -6.07 24.94 -53.71
C CYS A 127 -4.90 25.40 -54.60
N THR A 128 -4.77 24.81 -55.79
CA THR A 128 -3.84 25.29 -56.83
C THR A 128 -4.40 26.58 -57.42
N ALA A 129 -3.79 27.71 -57.08
CA ALA A 129 -3.91 28.94 -57.86
C ALA A 129 -3.27 28.70 -59.23
N SER A 130 -4.03 28.88 -60.31
CA SER A 130 -3.47 29.08 -61.65
C SER A 130 -4.04 30.37 -62.21
N GLN A 131 -3.12 31.21 -62.64
CA GLN A 131 -3.25 32.59 -63.05
C GLN A 131 -3.26 32.65 -64.59
N ILE A 132 -3.81 33.73 -65.15
CA ILE A 132 -3.60 34.26 -66.53
C ILE A 132 -4.58 33.64 -67.56
N GLN A 133 -5.38 34.40 -68.31
CA GLN A 133 -5.09 35.65 -69.04
C GLN A 133 -6.31 36.57 -69.17
#